data_AF-A0A7W1SAE2-F1
#
_entry.id   AF-A0A7W1SAE2-F1
#
_cell.length_a   1.000
_cell.length_b   1.000
_cell.length_c   1.000
_cell.angle_alpha   90.00
_cell.angle_beta   90.00
_cell.angle_gamma   90.00
#
_symmetry.space_group_name_H-M   'P 1'
#
loop_
_entity.id
_entity.type
_entity.pdbx_description
1 polymer ?
#
loop_
_entity_poly.entity_id
_entity_poly.type
_entity_poly.pdbx_seq_one_letter_code
_entity_poly.pdbx_strand_id
1 'polypeptide(L)'
;MVPSLLDLYLGKTGYDGQQTEEADDPNKPNDLFEPLPRDHGAHGRFDDRAFGSSPAFWAVKHRAMLGAVAGGFLAFGIAAVANACARRCD
;
A
#
# COMPACT_ATOMS: atom_id res chain seq x y z
N MET A 1 -5.00 -13.01 13.30
CA MET A 1 -4.19 -14.19 12.98
C MET A 1 -4.10 -14.31 11.46
N VAL A 2 -2.92 -14.04 10.93
CA VAL A 2 -2.47 -14.07 9.51
C VAL A 2 -0.95 -14.39 9.38
N PRO A 3 -0.07 -14.26 10.41
CA PRO A 3 1.38 -14.45 10.22
C PRO A 3 1.75 -15.76 9.53
N SER A 4 1.19 -16.89 9.98
CA SER A 4 1.56 -18.20 9.44
C SER A 4 1.19 -18.39 7.96
N LEU A 5 0.12 -17.75 7.47
CA LEU A 5 -0.24 -17.80 6.04
C LEU A 5 0.71 -16.93 5.22
N LEU A 6 1.08 -15.77 5.74
CA LEU A 6 2.07 -14.89 5.13
C LEU A 6 3.44 -15.58 5.09
N ASP A 7 3.85 -16.25 6.16
CA ASP A 7 5.12 -16.98 6.23
C ASP A 7 5.15 -18.13 5.22
N LEU A 8 4.06 -18.88 5.05
CA LEU A 8 3.96 -19.92 4.02
C LEU A 8 3.99 -19.34 2.60
N TYR A 9 3.34 -18.21 2.39
CA TYR A 9 3.35 -17.53 1.08
C TYR A 9 4.74 -17.00 0.74
N LEU A 10 5.38 -16.29 1.68
CA LEU A 10 6.73 -15.76 1.54
C LEU A 10 7.77 -16.89 1.42
N GLY A 11 7.62 -17.98 2.17
CA GLY A 11 8.48 -19.16 2.04
C GLY A 11 8.37 -19.82 0.67
N LYS A 12 7.19 -19.77 0.03
CA LYS A 12 6.96 -20.35 -1.31
C LYS A 12 7.39 -19.43 -2.45
N THR A 13 7.24 -18.12 -2.30
CA THR A 13 7.34 -17.16 -3.42
C THR A 13 8.38 -16.07 -3.22
N GLY A 14 8.81 -15.84 -1.98
CA GLY A 14 9.65 -14.69 -1.62
C GLY A 14 11.09 -14.80 -2.08
N TYR A 15 11.65 -16.02 -2.18
CA TYR A 15 13.01 -16.20 -2.70
C TYR A 15 13.05 -15.94 -4.21
N ASP A 16 12.27 -16.69 -4.99
CA ASP A 16 12.22 -16.55 -6.45
C ASP A 16 11.74 -15.15 -6.87
N GLY A 17 10.79 -14.56 -6.13
CA GLY A 17 10.26 -13.23 -6.42
C GLY A 17 11.25 -12.08 -6.19
N GLN A 18 12.37 -12.31 -5.49
CA GLN A 18 13.45 -11.33 -5.35
C GLN A 18 14.50 -11.43 -6.47
N GLN A 19 14.53 -12.53 -7.21
CA GLN A 19 15.50 -12.77 -8.25
C GLN A 19 15.01 -12.28 -9.62
N THR A 20 15.94 -12.13 -10.55
CA THR A 20 15.66 -11.86 -11.96
C THR A 20 16.59 -12.72 -12.82
N GLU A 21 16.11 -13.13 -13.99
CA GLU A 21 16.88 -13.91 -14.95
C GLU A 21 17.91 -13.05 -15.71
N GLU A 22 17.79 -11.72 -15.61
CA GLU A 22 18.69 -10.78 -16.27
C GLU A 22 19.97 -10.60 -15.44
N ALA A 23 21.09 -11.01 -16.04
CA ALA A 23 22.43 -10.90 -15.47
C ALA A 23 22.81 -9.44 -15.14
N ASP A 24 23.56 -9.25 -14.05
CA ASP A 24 24.09 -7.93 -13.71
C ASP A 24 25.32 -7.59 -14.58
N ASP A 25 25.58 -6.29 -14.74
CA ASP A 25 26.77 -5.83 -15.45
C ASP A 25 28.00 -5.97 -14.55
N PRO A 26 29.01 -6.79 -14.93
CA PRO A 26 30.21 -6.99 -14.12
C PRO A 26 31.05 -5.70 -13.95
N ASN A 27 30.83 -4.69 -14.79
CA ASN A 27 31.52 -3.40 -14.72
C ASN A 27 30.63 -2.29 -14.15
N LYS A 28 29.47 -2.63 -13.57
CA LYS A 28 28.57 -1.65 -12.98
C LYS A 28 29.28 -0.83 -11.90
N PRO A 29 29.25 0.51 -11.97
CA PRO A 29 29.84 1.34 -10.94
C PRO A 29 29.07 1.21 -9.63
N ASN A 30 29.78 1.23 -8.51
CA ASN A 30 29.20 1.15 -7.16
C ASN A 30 29.12 2.54 -6.52
N ASP A 31 28.27 2.67 -5.51
CA ASP A 31 28.00 3.89 -4.75
C ASP A 31 28.38 3.74 -3.26
N LEU A 32 29.26 2.79 -2.93
CA LEU A 32 29.53 2.40 -1.54
C LEU A 32 30.29 3.47 -0.74
N PHE A 33 31.14 4.23 -1.43
CA PHE A 33 31.99 5.26 -0.81
C PHE A 33 31.70 6.66 -1.36
N GLU A 34 31.28 6.74 -2.62
CA GLU A 34 31.04 7.98 -3.35
C GLU A 34 29.72 7.86 -4.13
N PRO A 35 28.88 8.91 -4.15
CA PRO A 35 27.65 8.87 -4.91
C PRO A 35 27.94 8.79 -6.42
N LEU A 36 27.10 8.07 -7.15
CA LEU A 36 27.16 8.06 -8.60
C LEU A 36 26.78 9.45 -9.17
N PRO A 37 27.38 9.87 -10.30
CA PRO A 37 26.97 11.09 -10.97
C PRO A 37 25.53 10.97 -11.48
N ARG A 38 24.71 12.02 -11.27
CA ARG A 38 23.29 12.17 -11.63
C ARG A 38 22.29 11.73 -10.54
N ASP A 39 21.13 12.37 -10.53
CA ASP A 39 19.93 11.89 -9.82
C ASP A 39 19.28 10.74 -10.60
N HIS A 40 19.25 9.56 -9.99
CA HIS A 40 18.67 8.36 -10.60
C HIS A 40 17.14 8.30 -10.46
N GLY A 41 16.53 9.16 -9.64
CA GLY A 41 15.09 9.17 -9.42
C GLY A 41 14.53 7.83 -8.92
N ALA A 42 13.21 7.67 -9.01
CA ALA A 42 12.51 6.44 -8.61
C ALA A 42 12.36 5.42 -9.76
N HIS A 43 13.09 5.63 -10.85
CA HIS A 43 12.93 4.93 -12.13
C HIS A 43 14.12 4.00 -12.37
N GLY A 44 13.88 2.79 -12.87
CA GLY A 44 14.94 1.81 -13.10
C GLY A 44 14.50 0.60 -13.91
N ARG A 45 15.28 -0.47 -13.84
CA ARG A 45 15.09 -1.71 -14.64
C ARG A 45 13.74 -2.41 -14.49
N PHE A 46 12.94 -2.01 -13.51
CA PHE A 46 11.62 -2.58 -13.24
C PHE A 46 10.47 -1.67 -13.67
N ASP A 47 10.76 -0.52 -14.29
CA ASP A 47 9.74 0.47 -14.69
C ASP A 47 8.64 -0.12 -15.57
N ASP A 48 9.00 -1.02 -16.49
CA ASP A 48 8.04 -1.68 -17.40
C ASP A 48 7.01 -2.55 -16.66
N ARG A 49 7.30 -2.94 -15.41
CA ARG A 49 6.40 -3.73 -14.56
C ARG A 49 5.89 -2.95 -13.35
N ALA A 50 6.35 -1.71 -13.17
CA ALA A 50 5.96 -0.87 -12.05
C ALA A 50 4.54 -0.31 -12.26
N PHE A 51 3.79 -0.18 -11.18
CA PHE A 51 2.48 0.45 -11.21
C PHE A 51 2.59 1.93 -10.82
N GLY A 52 2.03 2.82 -11.63
CA GLY A 52 1.99 4.26 -11.34
C GLY A 52 1.07 4.66 -10.18
N SER A 53 0.26 3.73 -9.66
CA SER A 53 -0.60 3.96 -8.49
C SER A 53 -0.84 2.68 -7.70
N SER A 54 -1.14 2.82 -6.40
CA SER A 54 -1.47 1.71 -5.52
C SER A 54 -2.73 2.07 -4.71
N PRO A 55 -3.86 1.37 -4.93
CA PRO A 55 -5.09 1.61 -4.17
C PRO A 55 -4.88 1.38 -2.66
N ALA A 56 -4.07 0.38 -2.30
CA ALA A 56 -3.71 0.11 -0.91
C ALA A 56 -2.94 1.29 -0.30
N PHE A 57 -1.96 1.82 -1.03
CA PHE A 57 -1.22 3.01 -0.59
C PHE A 57 -2.13 4.24 -0.47
N TRP A 58 -2.99 4.48 -1.46
CA TRP A 58 -3.96 5.58 -1.42
C TRP A 58 -4.88 5.48 -0.22
N ALA A 59 -5.43 4.29 0.08
CA ALA A 59 -6.31 4.07 1.21
C ALA A 59 -5.59 4.31 2.55
N VAL A 60 -4.36 3.81 2.70
CA VAL A 60 -3.57 4.02 3.92
C VAL A 60 -3.21 5.50 4.09
N LYS A 61 -2.83 6.18 3.00
CA LYS A 61 -2.53 7.62 3.00
C LYS A 61 -3.75 8.46 3.41
N HIS A 62 -4.95 8.07 2.98
CA HIS A 62 -6.21 8.77 3.28
C HIS A 62 -7.03 8.14 4.41
N ARG A 63 -6.43 7.27 5.24
CA ARG A 63 -7.16 6.52 6.29
C ARG A 63 -7.94 7.41 7.26
N ALA A 64 -7.44 8.61 7.56
CA ALA A 64 -8.12 9.58 8.43
C ALA A 64 -9.37 10.16 7.77
N MET A 65 -9.28 10.54 6.49
CA MET A 65 -10.42 10.99 5.71
C MET A 65 -11.46 9.87 5.56
N LEU A 66 -11.03 8.66 5.21
CA LEU A 66 -11.90 7.50 5.12
C LEU A 66 -12.58 7.20 6.46
N GLY A 67 -11.83 7.29 7.57
CA GLY A 67 -12.36 7.14 8.92
C GLY A 67 -13.39 8.21 9.27
N ALA A 68 -13.13 9.48 8.93
CA ALA A 68 -14.07 10.59 9.16
C ALA A 68 -15.36 10.43 8.36
N VAL A 69 -15.26 10.06 7.09
CA VAL A 69 -16.42 9.80 6.22
C VAL A 69 -17.25 8.62 6.77
N ALA A 70 -16.59 7.51 7.10
CA ALA A 70 -17.26 6.34 7.68
C ALA A 70 -17.92 6.68 9.03
N GLY A 71 -17.23 7.42 9.88
CA GLY A 71 -17.76 7.90 11.16
C GLY A 71 -18.95 8.85 10.99
N GLY A 72 -18.91 9.74 10.00
CA GLY A 72 -20.02 10.64 9.66
C GLY A 72 -21.28 9.89 9.22
N PHE A 73 -21.14 8.90 8.34
CA PHE A 73 -22.26 8.05 7.95
C PHE A 73 -22.84 7.26 9.13
N LEU A 74 -21.98 6.74 10.01
CA LEU A 74 -22.42 6.03 11.21
C LEU A 74 -23.20 6.96 12.15
N ALA A 75 -22.66 8.15 12.43
CA ALA A 75 -23.32 9.14 13.28
C ALA A 75 -24.66 9.60 12.71
N PHE A 76 -24.73 9.85 11.39
CA PHE A 76 -25.97 10.20 10.71
C PHE A 76 -27.02 9.09 10.80
N GLY A 77 -26.62 7.84 10.56
CA GLY A 77 -27.52 6.69 10.68
C GLY A 77 -28.10 6.55 12.08
N ILE A 78 -27.26 6.69 13.11
CA ILE A 78 -27.70 6.68 14.51
C ILE A 78 -28.71 7.81 14.78
N ALA A 79 -28.40 9.04 14.36
CA ALA A 79 -29.27 10.19 14.57
C ALA A 79 -30.62 10.04 13.84
N ALA A 80 -30.62 9.50 12.62
CA ALA A 80 -31.84 9.25 11.85
C ALA A 80 -32.75 8.22 12.53
N VAL A 81 -32.19 7.11 13.02
CA VAL A 81 -32.94 6.09 13.77
C VAL A 81 -33.49 6.65 15.09
N ALA A 82 -32.66 7.39 15.84
CA ALA A 82 -33.09 8.02 17.09
C ALA A 82 -34.26 9.00 16.86
N ASN A 83 -34.16 9.84 15.83
CA ASN A 83 -35.22 10.78 15.45
C ASN A 83 -36.51 10.06 14.99
N ALA A 84 -36.40 8.96 14.23
CA ALA A 84 -37.55 8.16 13.83
C ALA A 84 -38.24 7.47 15.02
N CYS A 85 -37.46 7.00 16.01
CA CYS A 85 -37.98 6.42 17.25
C CYS A 85 -38.72 7.48 18.09
N ALA A 86 -38.12 8.65 18.28
CA ALA A 86 -38.74 9.75 19.04
C ALA A 86 -40.09 10.15 18.44
N ARG A 87 -40.18 10.30 17.11
CA ARG A 87 -41.43 10.62 16.39
C ARG A 87 -42.52 9.54 16.44
N ARG A 88 -42.18 8.32 16.85
CA ARG A 88 -43.11 7.18 16.95
C ARG A 88 -43.61 6.97 18.38
N CYS A 89 -42.92 7.56 19.36
CA CYS A 89 -43.28 7.51 20.77
C CYS A 89 -44.15 8.69 21.23
N ASP A 90 -44.22 9.76 20.43
CA ASP A 90 -45.27 10.81 20.48
C ASP A 90 -46.56 10.34 19.78
#